data_AF-A0AAW1L6C6-F1
#
_entry.id   AF-A0AAW1L6C6-F1
#
_cell.length_a   1.000
_cell.length_b   1.000
_cell.length_c   1.000
_cell.angle_alpha   90.00
_cell.angle_beta   90.00
_cell.angle_gamma   90.00
#
_symmetry.space_group_name_H-M   'P 1'
#
loop_
_entity.id
_entity.type
_entity.pdbx_description
1 polymer ?
#
loop_
_entity_poly.entity_id
_entity_poly.type
_entity_poly.pdbx_seq_one_letter_code
_entity_poly.pdbx_strand_id
1 'polypeptide(L)'
;MMHNQEEISTLYIMRKAKKDYFTRKFEKYRQDYSKTWNIISTELNGKNQVRQITKIEKKDLTVRTDPKKIADEINEYFANIEKQLAEMQMANSKQPPMTTTTPR
;
A
#
# COMPACT_ATOMS: atom_id res chain seq x y z
N MET A 1 -30.38 7.36 -18.16
CA MET A 1 -29.41 7.11 -19.26
C MET A 1 -28.63 8.35 -19.69
N MET A 2 -29.15 9.59 -19.56
CA MET A 2 -28.40 10.80 -19.96
C MET A 2 -27.26 11.22 -19.00
N HIS A 3 -27.33 10.90 -17.71
CA HIS A 3 -26.29 11.27 -16.72
C HIS A 3 -24.92 10.63 -17.01
N ASN A 4 -24.87 9.38 -17.49
CA ASN A 4 -23.60 8.72 -17.83
C ASN A 4 -22.88 9.39 -19.01
N GLN A 5 -23.61 10.07 -19.89
CA GLN A 5 -23.05 10.69 -21.09
C GLN A 5 -22.36 12.03 -20.77
N GLU A 6 -22.89 12.75 -19.77
CA GLU A 6 -22.27 13.96 -19.22
C GLU A 6 -21.01 13.64 -18.42
N GLU A 7 -21.00 12.55 -17.65
CA GLU A 7 -19.82 12.07 -16.92
C GLU A 7 -18.68 11.65 -17.87
N ILE A 8 -19.00 10.96 -18.97
CA ILE A 8 -18.00 10.58 -19.98
C ILE A 8 -17.43 11.82 -20.69
N SER A 9 -18.29 12.79 -21.03
CA SER A 9 -17.90 14.05 -21.65
C SER A 9 -16.98 14.89 -20.76
N THR A 10 -17.29 15.00 -19.47
CA THR A 10 -16.47 15.74 -18.51
C THR A 10 -15.10 15.10 -18.28
N LEU A 11 -15.04 13.76 -18.18
CA LEU A 11 -13.78 13.03 -18.13
C LEU A 11 -12.93 13.25 -19.39
N TYR A 12 -13.57 13.27 -20.57
CA TYR A 12 -12.90 13.56 -21.84
C TYR A 12 -12.30 14.97 -21.84
N ILE A 13 -13.08 15.99 -21.46
CA ILE A 13 -12.61 17.39 -21.37
C ILE A 13 -11.46 17.51 -20.37
N MET A 14 -11.57 16.87 -19.21
CA MET A 14 -10.53 16.87 -18.19
C MET A 14 -9.24 16.22 -18.68
N ARG A 15 -9.33 15.07 -19.38
CA ARG A 15 -8.17 14.40 -19.98
C ARG A 15 -7.51 15.25 -21.05
N LYS A 16 -8.31 15.89 -21.92
CA LYS A 16 -7.82 16.81 -22.94
C LYS A 16 -7.10 18.00 -22.32
N ALA A 17 -7.71 18.67 -21.34
CA ALA A 17 -7.12 19.80 -20.63
C ALA A 17 -5.81 19.43 -19.93
N LYS A 18 -5.74 18.27 -19.28
CA LYS A 18 -4.50 17.75 -18.67
C LYS A 18 -3.42 17.54 -19.71
N LYS A 19 -3.74 16.87 -20.82
CA LYS A 19 -2.82 16.64 -21.92
C LYS A 19 -2.26 17.97 -22.43
N ASP A 20 -3.14 18.92 -22.76
CA ASP A 20 -2.76 20.23 -23.28
C ASP A 20 -1.87 21.01 -22.30
N TYR A 21 -2.17 20.96 -21.00
CA TYR A 21 -1.36 21.57 -19.96
C TYR A 21 0.07 21.00 -19.95
N PHE A 22 0.21 19.68 -19.85
CA PHE A 22 1.53 19.05 -19.78
C PHE A 22 2.30 19.19 -21.09
N THR A 23 1.63 19.09 -22.25
CA THR A 23 2.27 19.34 -23.56
C THR A 23 2.85 20.75 -23.63
N ARG A 24 2.11 21.79 -23.23
CA ARG A 24 2.62 23.17 -23.20
C ARG A 24 3.78 23.33 -22.21
N LYS A 25 3.69 22.67 -21.05
CA LYS A 25 4.73 22.71 -20.02
C LYS A 25 6.04 22.06 -20.51
N PHE A 26 5.97 20.93 -21.21
CA PHE A 26 7.13 20.27 -21.81
C PHE A 26 7.69 21.05 -23.01
N GLU A 27 6.83 21.60 -23.88
CA GLU A 27 7.30 22.38 -25.03
C GLU A 27 8.07 23.64 -24.58
N LYS A 28 7.62 24.29 -23.50
CA LYS A 28 8.30 25.47 -22.93
C LYS A 28 9.75 25.21 -22.53
N TYR A 29 10.09 23.98 -22.13
CA TYR A 29 11.44 23.62 -21.66
C TYR A 29 12.10 22.57 -22.54
N ARG A 30 11.61 22.34 -23.76
CA ARG A 30 12.07 21.29 -24.68
C ARG A 30 13.58 21.34 -24.99
N GLN A 31 14.17 22.53 -24.99
CA GLN A 31 15.60 22.74 -25.23
C GLN A 31 16.44 22.74 -23.93
N ASP A 32 15.79 22.70 -22.77
CA ASP A 32 16.42 22.71 -21.46
C ASP A 32 16.18 21.36 -20.77
N TYR A 33 17.11 20.42 -20.99
CA TYR A 33 17.03 19.06 -20.45
C TYR A 33 16.97 19.03 -18.92
N SER A 34 17.69 19.94 -18.25
CA SER A 34 17.69 20.04 -16.78
C SER A 34 16.32 20.46 -16.25
N LYS A 35 15.71 21.49 -16.85
CA LYS A 35 14.35 21.93 -16.46
C LYS A 35 13.29 20.91 -16.82
N THR A 36 13.44 20.23 -17.95
CA THR A 36 12.55 19.13 -18.35
C THR A 36 12.61 18.00 -17.32
N TRP A 37 13.82 17.60 -16.91
CA TRP A 37 14.00 16.56 -15.88
C TRP A 37 13.44 16.98 -14.53
N ASN A 38 13.60 18.24 -14.13
CA ASN A 38 12.97 18.78 -12.92
C ASN A 38 11.44 18.74 -12.98
N ILE A 39 10.84 19.02 -14.14
CA ILE A 39 9.38 18.90 -14.30
C ILE A 39 8.96 17.44 -14.19
N ILE A 40 9.68 16.52 -14.84
CA ILE A 40 9.39 15.08 -14.75
C ILE A 40 9.48 14.61 -13.30
N SER A 41 10.57 14.95 -12.61
CA SER A 41 10.78 14.54 -11.22
C SER A 41 9.74 15.15 -10.28
N THR A 42 9.36 16.42 -10.48
CA THR A 42 8.38 17.09 -9.62
C THR A 42 6.95 16.63 -9.88
N GLU A 43 6.59 16.29 -11.12
CA GLU A 43 5.23 15.84 -11.45
C GLU A 43 5.02 14.34 -11.18
N LEU A 44 6.05 13.52 -11.38
CA LEU A 44 6.01 12.08 -11.09
C LEU A 44 6.26 11.78 -9.60
N ASN A 45 7.21 12.48 -8.97
CA ASN A 45 7.55 12.29 -7.55
C ASN A 45 6.94 13.37 -6.65
N GLY A 46 6.05 14.24 -7.16
CA GLY A 46 5.42 15.35 -6.43
C GLY A 46 4.59 14.94 -5.22
N LYS A 47 4.51 13.65 -4.98
CA LYS A 47 3.97 13.03 -3.79
C LYS A 47 4.84 11.82 -3.44
N ASN A 48 6.06 12.05 -2.99
CA ASN A 48 6.61 11.23 -1.90
C ASN A 48 5.70 11.43 -0.68
N GLN A 49 4.46 10.92 -0.77
CA GLN A 49 3.64 10.61 0.37
C GLN A 49 4.40 9.47 1.03
N VAL A 50 5.36 9.82 1.87
CA VAL A 50 5.81 8.90 2.91
C VAL A 50 4.51 8.55 3.61
N ARG A 51 3.95 7.39 3.28
CA ARG A 51 2.75 6.89 3.94
C ARG A 51 3.22 6.56 5.35
N GLN A 52 3.13 7.55 6.24
CA GLN A 52 3.46 7.36 7.63
C GLN A 52 2.42 6.42 8.20
N ILE A 53 2.87 5.31 8.78
CA ILE A 53 2.02 4.42 9.56
C ILE A 53 1.75 5.18 10.86
N THR A 54 0.59 5.80 10.96
CA THR A 54 0.18 6.60 12.14
C THR A 54 -0.58 5.79 13.17
N LYS A 55 -1.03 4.59 12.80
CA LYS A 55 -1.81 3.71 13.68
C LYS A 55 -1.61 2.24 13.29
N ILE A 56 -1.50 1.40 14.31
CA ILE A 56 -1.68 -0.06 14.19
C ILE A 56 -2.78 -0.51 15.15
N GLU A 57 -3.55 -1.51 14.74
CA GLU A 57 -4.64 -2.09 15.51
C GLU A 57 -4.43 -3.60 15.59
N LYS A 58 -4.34 -4.11 16.81
CA LYS A 58 -4.21 -5.54 17.06
C LYS A 58 -5.57 -6.22 17.16
N LYS A 59 -5.58 -7.54 17.03
CA LYS A 59 -6.77 -8.40 17.16
C LYS A 59 -7.46 -8.27 18.53
N ASP A 60 -6.74 -7.83 19.56
CA ASP A 60 -7.25 -7.55 20.91
C ASP A 60 -7.86 -6.15 21.06
N LEU A 61 -8.11 -5.44 19.95
CA LEU A 61 -8.62 -4.07 19.88
C LEU A 61 -7.68 -3.02 20.50
N THR A 62 -6.41 -3.38 20.80
CA THR A 62 -5.44 -2.39 21.23
C THR A 62 -4.98 -1.54 20.05
N VAL A 63 -5.07 -0.22 20.24
CA VAL A 63 -4.68 0.78 19.25
C VAL A 63 -3.40 1.47 19.70
N ARG A 64 -2.37 1.44 18.84
CA ARG A 64 -1.13 2.20 19.06
C ARG A 64 -0.99 3.29 18.01
N THR A 65 -0.74 4.51 18.47
CA THR A 65 -0.53 5.70 17.63
C THR A 65 0.86 6.32 17.83
N ASP A 66 1.60 5.87 18.84
CA ASP A 66 2.97 6.31 19.12
C ASP A 66 3.93 5.67 18.10
N PRO A 67 4.68 6.47 17.31
CA PRO A 67 5.58 5.96 16.27
C PRO A 67 6.66 5.01 16.80
N LYS A 68 7.19 5.24 18.01
CA LYS A 68 8.22 4.39 18.59
C LYS A 68 7.63 3.05 18.97
N LYS A 69 6.45 3.03 19.60
CA LYS A 69 5.75 1.80 19.94
C LYS A 69 5.33 1.01 18.70
N ILE A 70 4.94 1.69 17.62
CA ILE A 70 4.65 1.04 16.33
C ILE A 70 5.90 0.34 15.79
N ALA A 71 7.05 1.03 15.79
CA ALA A 71 8.30 0.44 15.34
C ALA A 71 8.73 -0.75 16.20
N ASP A 72 8.65 -0.61 17.53
CA ASP A 72 8.98 -1.68 18.47
C ASP A 72 8.11 -2.93 18.24
N GLU A 73 6.79 -2.77 18.06
CA GLU A 73 5.88 -3.89 17.80
C GLU A 73 6.11 -4.56 16.44
N ILE A 74 6.40 -3.78 15.38
CA ILE A 74 6.74 -4.32 14.07
C ILE A 74 8.04 -5.12 14.15
N ASN A 75 9.05 -4.56 14.82
CA ASN A 75 10.35 -5.22 14.99
C ASN A 75 10.20 -6.51 15.80
N GLU A 76 9.46 -6.48 16.90
CA GLU A 76 9.20 -7.66 17.73
C GLU A 76 8.48 -8.76 16.95
N TYR A 77 7.51 -8.40 16.11
CA TYR A 77 6.81 -9.35 15.26
C TYR A 77 7.75 -10.04 14.27
N PHE A 78 8.51 -9.26 13.49
CA PHE A 78 9.38 -9.84 12.45
C PHE A 78 10.62 -10.53 13.02
N ALA A 79 11.14 -10.09 14.17
CA ALA A 79 12.26 -10.78 14.83
C ALA A 79 11.87 -12.17 15.35
N ASN A 80 10.60 -12.40 15.68
CA ASN A 80 10.12 -13.64 16.29
C ASN A 80 9.25 -14.51 15.38
N ILE A 81 9.01 -14.09 14.12
CA ILE A 81 8.08 -14.77 13.23
C ILE A 81 8.51 -16.20 12.90
N GLU A 82 9.81 -16.45 12.75
CA GLU A 82 10.35 -17.78 12.45
C GLU A 82 10.09 -18.76 13.61
N LYS A 83 10.28 -18.30 14.85
CA LYS A 83 10.01 -19.10 16.05
C LYS A 83 8.52 -19.44 16.16
N GLN A 84 7.65 -18.46 15.94
CA GLN A 84 6.20 -18.68 15.95
C GLN A 84 5.75 -19.65 14.86
N LEU A 85 6.35 -19.57 13.65
CA LEU A 85 6.03 -20.48 12.56
C LEU A 85 6.47 -21.92 12.87
N ALA A 86 7.67 -22.09 13.44
CA ALA A 86 8.17 -23.39 13.87
C ALA A 86 7.29 -24.02 14.96
N GLU A 87 6.86 -23.23 15.96
CA GLU A 87 5.96 -23.67 17.03
C GLU A 87 4.58 -24.07 16.47
N MET A 88 4.02 -23.33 15.52
CA MET A 88 2.76 -23.68 14.84
C MET A 88 2.89 -24.97 14.03
N GLN A 89 4.00 -25.18 13.32
CA GLN A 89 4.24 -26.42 12.57
C GLN A 89 4.42 -27.63 13.50
N MET A 90 5.08 -27.46 14.64
CA MET A 90 5.24 -28.50 15.66
C MET A 90 3.95 -28.83 16.40
N ALA A 91 3.05 -27.86 16.59
CA ALA A 91 1.73 -28.10 17.18
C ALA A 91 0.84 -28.93 16.25
N ASN A 92 0.97 -28.74 14.92
CA ASN A 92 0.19 -29.45 13.93
C ASN A 92 0.66 -30.90 13.70
N SER A 93 1.95 -31.20 13.93
CA SER A 93 2.53 -32.55 13.76
C SER A 93 2.38 -33.46 14.99
N LYS A 94 1.85 -32.96 16.11
CA LYS A 94 1.64 -33.72 17.36
C LYS A 94 0.24 -34.30 17.54
N GLN A 95 -0.61 -34.36 16.51
CA GLN A 95 -1.87 -35.09 16.63
C GLN A 95 -1.58 -36.60 16.79
N PRO A 96 -1.91 -37.24 17.93
CA PRO A 96 -1.82 -38.69 18.02
C PRO A 96 -2.83 -39.34 17.05
N PRO A 97 -2.52 -40.51 16.46
CA PRO A 97 -3.46 -41.20 15.59
C PRO A 97 -4.77 -41.45 16.36
N MET A 98 -5.88 -40.99 15.79
CA MET A 98 -7.21 -41.28 16.31
C MET A 98 -7.40 -42.80 16.38
N THR A 99 -7.43 -43.35 17.59
CA THR A 99 -7.91 -44.72 17.80
C THR A 99 -9.41 -44.72 17.56
N THR A 100 -9.84 -45.11 16.37
CA THR A 100 -11.24 -45.43 16.09
C THR A 100 -11.63 -46.69 16.86
N THR A 101 -12.16 -46.51 18.08
CA THR A 101 -12.85 -47.58 18.81
C THR A 101 -14.24 -47.75 18.19
N THR A 102 -14.38 -48.76 17.35
CA THR A 102 -15.66 -49.25 16.82
C THR A 102 -16.46 -49.90 17.96
N PRO A 103 -17.69 -49.44 18.28
CA PRO A 103 -18.54 -50.12 19.23
C PRO A 103 -19.23 -51.32 18.57
N ARG A 104 -19.35 -52.41 19.34
CA ARG A 104 -19.96 -53.69 18.98
C ARG A 104 -21.47 -53.65 19.15
#